data_AF-A0AA90H9M4-F1
#
_entry.id   AF-A0AA90H9M4-F1
#
_cell.length_a   1.000
_cell.length_b   1.000
_cell.length_c   1.000
_cell.angle_alpha   90.00
_cell.angle_beta   90.00
_cell.angle_gamma   90.00
#
_symmetry.space_group_name_H-M   'P 1'
#
loop_
_entity.id
_entity.type
_entity.pdbx_description
1 polymer ?
#
loop_
_entity_poly.entity_id
_entity_poly.type
_entity_poly.pdbx_seq_one_letter_code
_entity_poly.pdbx_strand_id
1 'polypeptide(L)'
;MSKPAETRLQVVFADLRRAVDDVIAKHRVTMEELSAAVRWVQQAADAGELPLATVLFVKAVLKGTEGAGYAHPESDGASSWEMEGPAHLPGAPLLDSPAVLPSRPGEPGEPLIVSGSVRSTAGEPLPGAVLDVWQIDADNIYSGLTAADFMPLDIPNDATGIPADNLRARVVADSGGHYEFRTVMPGVESFGFRPGGPLADLTRALRLPGERPVHIHAIVSAGGSLTLTTQIYFDGDPRVDGVIEGPVPAAAVGTTTRHDDPDDCRAHGLDRPYRALTHDFVLRPATSSSSRRRAGSADAARSTEGK
;
A
#
# COMPACT_ATOMS: atom_id res chain seq x y z
N MET A 1 45.11 8.73 -22.18
CA MET A 1 43.70 9.14 -22.32
C MET A 1 42.93 8.54 -21.16
N SER A 2 42.23 9.35 -20.36
CA SER A 2 41.39 8.84 -19.26
C SER A 2 40.19 8.09 -19.85
N LYS A 3 39.82 6.94 -19.26
CA LYS A 3 38.65 6.17 -19.69
C LYS A 3 37.39 7.02 -19.45
N PRO A 4 36.43 7.07 -20.39
CA PRO A 4 35.18 7.78 -20.17
C PRO A 4 34.46 7.24 -18.93
N ALA A 5 33.79 8.13 -18.19
CA ALA A 5 32.98 7.77 -17.03
C ALA A 5 31.84 6.83 -17.44
N GLU A 6 31.55 5.86 -16.59
CA GLU A 6 30.53 4.83 -16.84
C GLU A 6 29.12 5.43 -16.71
N THR A 7 28.23 5.04 -17.62
CA THR A 7 26.82 5.49 -17.62
C THR A 7 26.01 4.76 -16.56
N ARG A 8 24.90 5.36 -16.10
CA ARG A 8 23.97 4.70 -15.16
C ARG A 8 23.46 3.36 -15.68
N LEU A 9 23.17 3.26 -16.97
CA LEU A 9 22.74 2.01 -17.60
C LEU A 9 23.81 0.92 -17.48
N GLN A 10 25.08 1.26 -17.75
CA GLN A 10 26.19 0.30 -17.64
C GLN A 10 26.36 -0.21 -16.20
N VAL A 11 26.32 0.69 -15.21
CA VAL A 11 26.41 0.32 -13.79
C VAL A 11 25.26 -0.62 -13.39
N VAL A 12 24.01 -0.23 -13.65
CA VAL A 12 22.83 -1.03 -13.26
C VAL A 12 22.80 -2.37 -14.01
N PHE A 13 23.15 -2.39 -15.29
CA PHE A 13 23.20 -3.62 -16.06
C PHE A 13 24.25 -4.59 -15.52
N ALA A 14 25.45 -4.11 -15.20
CA ALA A 14 26.52 -4.94 -14.63
C ALA A 14 26.08 -5.54 -13.28
N ASP A 15 25.42 -4.75 -12.43
CA ASP A 15 24.94 -5.21 -11.13
C ASP A 15 23.79 -6.21 -11.25
N LEU A 16 22.81 -5.96 -12.12
CA LEU A 16 21.71 -6.90 -12.38
C LEU A 16 22.24 -8.21 -12.95
N ARG A 17 23.19 -8.14 -13.89
CA ARG A 17 23.79 -9.35 -14.47
C ARG A 17 24.49 -10.18 -13.41
N ARG A 18 25.29 -9.53 -12.55
CA ARG A 18 25.95 -10.18 -11.43
C ARG A 18 24.94 -10.81 -10.46
N ALA A 19 23.86 -10.12 -10.12
CA ALA A 19 22.82 -10.68 -9.25
C ALA A 19 22.18 -11.94 -9.85
N VAL A 20 21.93 -11.96 -11.17
CA VAL A 20 21.45 -13.17 -11.87
C VAL A 20 22.50 -14.29 -11.83
N ASP A 21 23.76 -13.99 -12.12
CA ASP A 21 24.86 -14.97 -12.09
C ASP A 21 25.02 -15.55 -10.66
N ASP A 22 24.90 -14.73 -9.62
CA ASP A 22 24.97 -15.15 -8.21
C ASP A 22 23.82 -16.10 -7.85
N VAL A 23 22.59 -15.84 -8.30
CA VAL A 23 21.44 -16.73 -8.11
C VAL A 23 21.65 -18.06 -8.83
N ILE A 24 22.09 -18.04 -10.09
CA ILE A 24 22.39 -19.23 -10.88
C ILE A 24 23.44 -20.09 -10.18
N ALA A 25 24.54 -19.48 -9.72
CA ALA A 25 25.62 -20.20 -9.05
C ALA A 25 25.17 -20.77 -7.69
N LYS A 26 24.47 -19.97 -6.88
CA LYS A 26 23.97 -20.38 -5.55
C LYS A 26 23.03 -21.57 -5.63
N HIS A 27 22.13 -21.58 -6.61
CA HIS A 27 21.08 -22.61 -6.73
C HIS A 27 21.42 -23.69 -7.77
N ARG A 28 22.56 -23.58 -8.45
CA ARG A 28 23.00 -24.47 -9.54
C ARG A 28 21.93 -24.60 -10.63
N VAL A 29 21.34 -23.48 -11.01
CA VAL A 29 20.28 -23.43 -12.04
C VAL A 29 20.80 -24.07 -13.32
N THR A 30 20.05 -25.04 -13.82
CA THR A 30 20.39 -25.80 -15.02
C THR A 30 19.99 -25.05 -16.29
N MET A 31 20.53 -25.47 -17.43
CA MET A 31 20.10 -24.93 -18.73
C MET A 31 18.63 -25.23 -19.04
N GLU A 32 18.09 -26.34 -18.51
CA GLU A 32 16.68 -26.69 -18.66
C GLU A 32 15.77 -25.71 -17.90
N GLU A 33 16.09 -25.41 -16.64
CA GLU A 33 15.36 -24.44 -15.81
C GLU A 33 15.46 -23.02 -16.37
N LEU A 34 16.66 -22.59 -16.80
CA LEU A 34 16.83 -21.31 -17.47
C LEU A 34 15.97 -21.22 -18.74
N SER A 35 15.95 -22.29 -19.55
CA SER A 35 15.13 -22.35 -20.75
C SER A 35 13.63 -22.31 -20.41
N ALA A 36 13.21 -22.93 -19.30
CA ALA A 36 11.83 -22.86 -18.82
C ALA A 36 11.44 -21.43 -18.39
N ALA A 37 12.33 -20.72 -17.69
CA ALA A 37 12.10 -19.32 -17.31
C ALA A 37 11.97 -18.41 -18.55
N VAL A 38 12.84 -18.57 -19.55
CA VAL A 38 12.75 -17.81 -20.80
C VAL A 38 11.45 -18.12 -21.56
N ARG A 39 11.03 -19.39 -21.61
CA ARG A 39 9.74 -19.78 -22.19
C ARG A 39 8.57 -19.14 -21.46
N TRP A 40 8.60 -19.09 -20.12
CA TRP A 40 7.56 -18.44 -19.34
C TRP A 40 7.46 -16.94 -19.65
N VAL A 41 8.59 -16.23 -19.79
CA VAL A 41 8.60 -14.83 -20.20
C VAL A 41 7.96 -14.64 -21.58
N GLN A 42 8.26 -15.52 -22.54
CA GLN A 42 7.64 -15.49 -23.86
C GLN A 42 6.12 -15.75 -23.77
N GLN A 43 5.68 -16.73 -22.98
CA GLN A 43 4.26 -17.02 -22.76
C GLN A 43 3.53 -15.82 -22.14
N ALA A 44 4.12 -15.15 -21.14
CA ALA A 44 3.56 -13.95 -20.55
C ALA A 44 3.44 -12.81 -21.59
N ALA A 45 4.44 -12.66 -22.46
CA ALA A 45 4.39 -11.68 -23.56
C ALA A 45 3.29 -12.00 -24.57
N ASP A 46 3.21 -13.24 -25.05
CA ASP A 46 2.22 -13.70 -26.03
C ASP A 46 0.79 -13.60 -25.49
N ALA A 47 0.62 -13.80 -24.18
CA ALA A 47 -0.65 -13.62 -23.51
C ALA A 47 -1.01 -12.13 -23.32
N GLY A 48 -0.04 -11.20 -23.38
CA GLY A 48 -0.24 -9.79 -23.03
C GLY A 48 -0.15 -9.51 -21.53
N GLU A 49 0.37 -10.46 -20.74
CA GLU A 49 0.58 -10.35 -19.29
C GLU A 49 1.97 -9.80 -18.92
N LEU A 50 2.86 -9.54 -19.88
CA LEU A 50 4.19 -9.01 -19.58
C LEU A 50 4.18 -7.65 -18.84
N PRO A 51 3.30 -6.68 -19.18
CA PRO A 51 3.16 -5.47 -18.37
C PRO A 51 2.68 -5.76 -16.94
N LEU A 52 1.75 -6.70 -16.76
CA LEU A 52 1.24 -7.11 -15.45
C LEU A 52 2.33 -7.81 -14.61
N ALA A 53 3.22 -8.57 -15.25
CA ALA A 53 4.33 -9.26 -14.58
C ALA A 53 5.30 -8.31 -13.86
N THR A 54 5.24 -7.00 -14.12
CA THR A 54 5.98 -5.99 -13.36
C THR A 54 5.62 -5.96 -11.87
N VAL A 55 4.46 -6.50 -11.47
CA VAL A 55 4.04 -6.67 -10.07
C VAL A 55 5.10 -7.40 -9.22
N LEU A 56 5.88 -8.29 -9.84
CA LEU A 56 6.98 -9.02 -9.18
C LEU A 56 8.10 -8.11 -8.66
N PHE A 57 8.22 -6.89 -9.20
CA PHE A 57 9.34 -5.98 -8.94
C PHE A 57 8.91 -4.59 -8.47
N VAL A 58 7.66 -4.20 -8.73
CA VAL A 58 7.17 -2.82 -8.50
C VAL A 58 7.38 -2.39 -7.05
N LYS A 59 7.02 -3.22 -6.07
CA LYS A 59 7.20 -2.90 -4.64
C LYS A 59 8.66 -2.63 -4.29
N ALA A 60 9.59 -3.44 -4.80
CA ALA A 60 11.02 -3.27 -4.54
C ALA A 60 11.57 -1.98 -5.17
N VAL A 61 11.13 -1.64 -6.38
CA VAL A 61 11.49 -0.39 -7.05
C VAL A 61 10.98 0.81 -6.24
N LEU A 62 9.69 0.84 -5.91
CA LEU A 62 9.06 1.92 -5.17
C LEU A 62 9.66 2.08 -3.77
N LYS A 63 9.96 0.99 -3.07
CA LYS A 63 10.64 1.02 -1.77
C LYS A 63 12.03 1.66 -1.86
N GLY A 64 12.77 1.40 -2.94
CA GLY A 64 14.08 1.99 -3.19
C GLY A 64 14.05 3.46 -3.64
N THR A 65 12.88 3.97 -4.06
CA THR A 65 12.70 5.34 -4.54
C THR A 65 11.82 6.16 -3.60
N GLU A 66 10.51 5.93 -3.62
CA GLU A 66 9.50 6.63 -2.84
C GLU A 66 9.60 6.31 -1.35
N GLY A 67 9.84 5.04 -1.02
CA GLY A 67 10.02 4.56 0.34
C GLY A 67 11.39 4.84 0.95
N ALA A 68 12.33 5.44 0.21
CA ALA A 68 13.73 5.58 0.65
C ALA A 68 13.86 6.40 1.95
N GLY A 69 12.97 7.36 2.20
CA GLY A 69 12.95 8.15 3.43
C GLY A 69 12.62 7.34 4.69
N TYR A 70 11.98 6.18 4.52
CA TYR A 70 11.55 5.25 5.56
C TYR A 70 12.33 3.91 5.50
N ALA A 71 13.48 3.88 4.81
CA ALA A 71 14.36 2.71 4.81
C ALA A 71 14.88 2.41 6.23
N HIS A 72 15.11 1.14 6.54
CA HIS A 72 15.64 0.68 7.83
C HIS A 72 14.82 1.09 9.08
N PRO A 73 13.49 0.86 9.11
CA PRO A 73 12.66 1.17 10.29
C PRO A 73 13.12 0.45 11.56
N GLU A 74 13.81 -0.68 11.45
CA GLU A 74 14.41 -1.42 12.57
C GLU A 74 15.49 -0.65 13.33
N SER A 75 16.03 0.43 12.74
CA SER A 75 17.10 1.22 13.33
C SER A 75 16.62 2.32 14.27
N ASP A 76 15.38 2.81 14.09
CA ASP A 76 14.84 3.97 14.80
C ASP A 76 13.37 3.85 15.20
N GLY A 77 12.74 2.70 14.94
CA GLY A 77 11.34 2.44 15.31
C GLY A 77 10.33 3.20 14.45
N ALA A 78 10.72 3.79 13.32
CA ALA A 78 9.79 4.37 12.37
C ALA A 78 8.82 3.30 11.82
N SER A 79 7.61 3.71 11.45
CA SER A 79 6.68 2.80 10.77
C SER A 79 7.24 2.41 9.40
N SER A 80 6.92 1.20 8.96
CA SER A 80 7.36 0.71 7.65
C SER A 80 6.60 1.40 6.52
N TRP A 81 7.32 1.85 5.50
CA TRP A 81 6.70 2.29 4.26
C TRP A 81 6.12 1.09 3.49
N GLU A 82 4.93 1.30 2.93
CA GLU A 82 4.28 0.39 1.99
C GLU A 82 3.81 1.17 0.76
N MET A 83 3.63 0.48 -0.36
CA MET A 83 3.28 1.12 -1.62
C MET A 83 1.90 1.77 -1.56
N GLU A 84 1.76 2.92 -2.22
CA GLU A 84 0.48 3.65 -2.29
C GLU A 84 -0.60 2.83 -2.99
N GLY A 85 -0.22 2.09 -4.04
CA GLY A 85 -1.18 1.50 -4.97
C GLY A 85 -1.80 2.58 -5.88
N PRO A 86 -2.55 2.17 -6.91
CA PRO A 86 -3.09 3.11 -7.90
C PRO A 86 -4.37 3.83 -7.42
N ALA A 87 -4.90 3.46 -6.24
CA ALA A 87 -6.26 3.80 -5.84
C ALA A 87 -6.39 5.09 -5.00
N HIS A 88 -5.32 5.85 -4.78
CA HIS A 88 -5.39 7.11 -4.03
C HIS A 88 -6.11 8.19 -4.85
N LEU A 89 -7.03 8.91 -4.21
CA LEU A 89 -7.70 10.08 -4.77
C LEU A 89 -7.46 11.29 -3.87
N PRO A 90 -6.85 12.38 -4.37
CA PRO A 90 -6.63 13.56 -3.56
C PRO A 90 -7.96 14.26 -3.24
N GLY A 91 -8.01 14.92 -2.08
CA GLY A 91 -9.14 15.79 -1.73
C GLY A 91 -10.29 15.11 -0.99
N ALA A 92 -10.09 13.88 -0.49
CA ALA A 92 -11.07 13.23 0.39
C ALA A 92 -11.49 14.14 1.57
N PRO A 93 -12.72 13.98 2.12
CA PRO A 93 -13.23 14.82 3.20
C PRO A 93 -12.28 14.90 4.40
N LEU A 94 -12.03 16.11 4.91
CA LEU A 94 -11.23 16.34 6.10
C LEU A 94 -12.14 16.27 7.34
N LEU A 95 -11.81 15.38 8.28
CA LEU A 95 -12.62 15.09 9.47
C LEU A 95 -11.73 15.15 10.72
N ASP A 96 -12.24 15.70 11.81
CA ASP A 96 -11.56 15.65 13.12
C ASP A 96 -11.81 14.30 13.80
N SER A 97 -10.82 13.78 14.52
CA SER A 97 -10.96 12.60 15.35
C SER A 97 -11.87 12.86 16.58
N PRO A 98 -12.77 11.92 16.97
CA PRO A 98 -13.09 10.66 16.29
C PRO A 98 -13.95 10.90 15.03
N ALA A 99 -13.64 10.18 13.96
CA ALA A 99 -14.30 10.32 12.67
C ALA A 99 -15.15 9.09 12.29
N VAL A 100 -16.13 9.29 11.40
CA VAL A 100 -16.79 8.20 10.67
C VAL A 100 -16.50 8.42 9.19
N LEU A 101 -15.89 7.44 8.52
CA LEU A 101 -15.60 7.56 7.10
C LEU A 101 -16.91 7.71 6.31
N PRO A 102 -16.93 8.55 5.25
CA PRO A 102 -18.07 8.62 4.34
C PRO A 102 -18.42 7.22 3.84
N SER A 103 -19.70 6.87 3.85
CA SER A 103 -20.16 5.54 3.46
C SER A 103 -21.58 5.62 2.89
N ARG A 104 -21.92 4.72 1.96
CA ARG A 104 -23.28 4.65 1.40
C ARG A 104 -24.25 4.13 2.48
N PRO A 105 -25.55 4.47 2.40
CA PRO A 105 -26.53 3.88 3.30
C PRO A 105 -26.50 2.35 3.22
N GLY A 106 -26.33 1.70 4.38
CA GLY A 106 -26.22 0.24 4.44
C GLY A 106 -24.92 -0.34 3.88
N GLU A 107 -23.82 0.42 3.93
CA GLU A 107 -22.47 -0.02 3.53
C GLU A 107 -22.18 -1.46 4.03
N PRO A 108 -21.94 -2.42 3.10
CA PRO A 108 -21.65 -3.79 3.45
C PRO A 108 -20.34 -3.93 4.24
N GLY A 109 -20.23 -5.01 5.00
CA GLY A 109 -19.06 -5.30 5.83
C GLY A 109 -19.32 -5.23 7.33
N GLU A 110 -18.45 -5.89 8.09
CA GLU A 110 -18.44 -5.84 9.56
C GLU A 110 -17.89 -4.47 9.99
N PRO A 111 -18.56 -3.72 10.89
CA PRO A 111 -18.05 -2.44 11.37
C PRO A 111 -16.66 -2.59 11.98
N LEU A 112 -15.79 -1.62 11.72
CA LEU A 112 -14.42 -1.57 12.19
C LEU A 112 -14.14 -0.19 12.81
N ILE A 113 -13.56 -0.17 14.00
CA ILE A 113 -12.98 1.03 14.60
C ILE A 113 -11.46 0.87 14.58
N VAL A 114 -10.78 1.84 13.98
CA VAL A 114 -9.32 1.92 13.97
C VAL A 114 -8.90 3.13 14.79
N SER A 115 -8.02 2.92 15.76
CA SER A 115 -7.50 4.00 16.60
C SER A 115 -6.01 3.87 16.83
N GLY A 116 -5.37 4.91 17.34
CA GLY A 116 -3.96 4.86 17.70
C GLY A 116 -3.36 6.23 17.93
N SER A 117 -2.03 6.31 17.86
CA SER A 117 -1.29 7.55 18.00
C SER A 117 -0.36 7.80 16.82
N VAL A 118 -0.18 9.07 16.47
CA VAL A 118 0.88 9.52 15.57
C VAL A 118 1.95 10.20 16.40
N ARG A 119 3.18 9.67 16.32
CA ARG A 119 4.33 10.17 17.07
C ARG A 119 5.58 10.27 16.20
N SER A 120 6.58 10.98 16.67
CA SER A 120 7.92 10.99 16.06
C SER A 120 8.74 9.79 16.50
N THR A 121 9.86 9.51 15.82
CA THR A 121 10.87 8.52 16.27
C THR A 121 11.53 8.87 17.61
N ALA A 122 11.37 10.10 18.12
CA ALA A 122 11.77 10.48 19.47
C ALA A 122 10.71 10.14 20.54
N GLY A 123 9.53 9.67 20.14
CA GLY A 123 8.41 9.36 21.04
C GLY A 123 7.42 10.51 21.25
N GLU A 124 7.74 11.72 20.78
CA GLU A 124 6.86 12.89 20.94
C GLU A 124 5.57 12.73 20.12
N PRO A 125 4.38 13.02 20.70
CA PRO A 125 3.14 13.04 19.95
C PRO A 125 3.18 14.11 18.85
N LEU A 126 2.43 13.89 17.77
CA LEU A 126 2.34 14.81 16.63
C LEU A 126 0.90 15.35 16.50
N PRO A 127 0.56 16.43 17.23
CA PRO A 127 -0.76 17.04 17.17
C PRO A 127 -1.12 17.54 15.76
N GLY A 128 -2.37 17.34 15.36
CA GLY A 128 -2.83 17.76 14.04
C GLY A 128 -2.20 16.99 12.88
N ALA A 129 -1.56 15.84 13.14
CA ALA A 129 -1.17 14.91 12.09
C ALA A 129 -2.43 14.50 11.29
N VAL A 130 -2.27 14.34 9.98
CA VAL A 130 -3.36 13.97 9.07
C VAL A 130 -3.10 12.58 8.51
N LEU A 131 -4.07 11.69 8.68
CA LEU A 131 -4.12 10.37 8.07
C LEU A 131 -5.07 10.43 6.87
N ASP A 132 -4.53 10.44 5.65
CA ASP A 132 -5.32 10.27 4.42
C ASP A 132 -5.51 8.78 4.18
N VAL A 133 -6.71 8.27 4.47
CA VAL A 133 -7.03 6.83 4.47
C VAL A 133 -8.03 6.50 3.37
N TRP A 134 -7.81 5.36 2.74
CA TRP A 134 -8.73 4.77 1.78
C TRP A 134 -8.66 3.25 1.81
N GLN A 135 -9.75 2.61 1.44
CA GLN A 135 -9.83 1.16 1.36
C GLN A 135 -10.82 0.73 0.29
N ILE A 136 -10.76 -0.55 -0.01
CA ILE A 136 -11.76 -1.28 -0.77
C ILE A 136 -12.97 -1.57 0.13
N ASP A 137 -14.17 -1.61 -0.45
CA ASP A 137 -15.37 -2.05 0.28
C ASP A 137 -15.46 -3.59 0.39
N ALA A 138 -16.50 -4.10 1.05
CA ALA A 138 -16.67 -5.55 1.24
C ALA A 138 -17.03 -6.31 -0.05
N ASP A 139 -17.39 -5.59 -1.13
CA ASP A 139 -17.63 -6.15 -2.47
C ASP A 139 -16.39 -6.06 -3.37
N ASN A 140 -15.24 -5.68 -2.79
CA ASN A 140 -13.95 -5.53 -3.45
C ASN A 140 -13.90 -4.39 -4.49
N ILE A 141 -14.58 -3.27 -4.21
CA ILE A 141 -14.55 -2.08 -5.06
C ILE A 141 -13.92 -0.88 -4.34
N TYR A 142 -12.99 -0.20 -5.00
CA TYR A 142 -12.56 1.14 -4.65
C TYR A 142 -13.51 2.17 -5.26
N SER A 143 -13.99 3.09 -4.42
CA SER A 143 -14.84 4.19 -4.85
C SER A 143 -14.11 5.21 -5.72
N GLY A 144 -14.85 5.90 -6.59
CA GLY A 144 -14.33 7.03 -7.38
C GLY A 144 -13.39 6.65 -8.52
N LEU A 145 -13.20 5.35 -8.79
CA LEU A 145 -12.33 4.82 -9.82
C LEU A 145 -13.08 3.85 -10.73
N THR A 146 -12.49 3.55 -11.88
CA THR A 146 -12.96 2.55 -12.84
C THR A 146 -11.85 1.53 -13.10
N ALA A 147 -12.18 0.35 -13.64
CA ALA A 147 -11.18 -0.65 -14.01
C ALA A 147 -10.06 -0.09 -14.92
N ALA A 148 -10.35 0.93 -15.74
CA ALA A 148 -9.36 1.56 -16.61
C ALA A 148 -8.26 2.31 -15.82
N ASP A 149 -8.57 2.82 -14.63
CA ASP A 149 -7.62 3.56 -13.78
C ASP A 149 -6.54 2.64 -13.17
N PHE A 150 -6.77 1.33 -13.18
CA PHE A 150 -5.84 0.34 -12.65
C PHE A 150 -4.86 -0.19 -13.71
N MET A 151 -5.01 0.18 -14.98
CA MET A 151 -4.15 -0.33 -16.05
C MET A 151 -2.66 -0.07 -15.78
N PRO A 152 -1.78 -1.07 -15.96
CA PRO A 152 -2.01 -2.36 -16.61
C PRO A 152 -2.50 -3.50 -15.69
N LEU A 153 -2.83 -3.21 -14.43
CA LEU A 153 -3.43 -4.20 -13.51
C LEU A 153 -4.88 -4.46 -13.92
N ASP A 154 -5.27 -5.73 -13.90
CA ASP A 154 -6.64 -6.15 -14.25
C ASP A 154 -7.54 -6.19 -13.01
N ILE A 155 -7.51 -5.12 -12.20
CA ILE A 155 -8.30 -5.05 -10.95
C ILE A 155 -9.76 -4.77 -11.33
N PRO A 156 -10.71 -5.68 -11.02
CA PRO A 156 -12.12 -5.41 -11.24
C PRO A 156 -12.55 -4.21 -10.40
N ASN A 157 -13.17 -3.21 -11.03
CA ASN A 157 -13.64 -2.01 -10.34
C ASN A 157 -14.78 -1.33 -11.11
N ASP A 158 -15.88 -2.06 -11.30
CA ASP A 158 -17.11 -1.57 -11.90
C ASP A 158 -17.96 -0.81 -10.86
N ALA A 159 -17.44 0.35 -10.41
CA ALA A 159 -18.01 1.19 -9.35
C ALA A 159 -19.38 1.82 -9.72
N THR A 160 -20.41 1.00 -9.81
CA THR A 160 -21.77 1.45 -10.11
C THR A 160 -22.50 1.86 -8.83
N GLY A 161 -22.90 3.14 -8.74
CA GLY A 161 -23.72 3.64 -7.64
C GLY A 161 -23.01 3.87 -6.29
N ILE A 162 -21.69 3.63 -6.20
CA ILE A 162 -20.89 3.92 -5.00
C ILE A 162 -20.47 5.40 -5.03
N PRO A 163 -20.72 6.19 -3.96
CA PRO A 163 -20.26 7.58 -3.89
C PRO A 163 -18.74 7.69 -4.03
N ALA A 164 -18.23 8.74 -4.70
CA ALA A 164 -16.79 8.87 -5.00
C ALA A 164 -15.88 8.86 -3.77
N ASP A 165 -16.33 9.43 -2.65
CA ASP A 165 -15.58 9.49 -1.39
C ASP A 165 -15.88 8.31 -0.43
N ASN A 166 -16.62 7.28 -0.88
CA ASN A 166 -17.00 6.14 -0.04
C ASN A 166 -15.75 5.44 0.51
N LEU A 167 -15.66 5.29 1.83
CA LEU A 167 -14.53 4.72 2.57
C LEU A 167 -13.20 5.47 2.34
N ARG A 168 -13.26 6.79 2.11
CA ARG A 168 -12.11 7.68 1.96
C ARG A 168 -12.23 8.90 2.87
N ALA A 169 -11.19 9.21 3.64
CA ALA A 169 -11.17 10.42 4.47
C ALA A 169 -9.75 10.86 4.81
N ARG A 170 -9.60 12.13 5.15
CA ARG A 170 -8.42 12.67 5.83
C ARG A 170 -8.78 12.92 7.29
N VAL A 171 -8.24 12.12 8.20
CA VAL A 171 -8.56 12.18 9.64
C VAL A 171 -7.47 12.97 10.36
N VAL A 172 -7.86 14.04 11.07
CA VAL A 172 -6.96 14.90 11.85
C VAL A 172 -6.83 14.35 13.27
N ALA A 173 -5.61 14.04 13.68
CA ALA A 173 -5.27 13.63 15.03
C ALA A 173 -5.42 14.79 16.02
N ASP A 174 -5.82 14.46 17.25
CA ASP A 174 -6.10 15.43 18.31
C ASP A 174 -4.83 16.09 18.89
N SER A 175 -4.99 16.86 19.97
CA SER A 175 -3.87 17.56 20.64
C SER A 175 -2.83 16.63 21.28
N GLY A 176 -3.17 15.36 21.52
CA GLY A 176 -2.26 14.31 21.98
C GLY A 176 -1.68 13.48 20.85
N GLY A 177 -1.99 13.79 19.59
CA GLY A 177 -1.63 12.98 18.44
C GLY A 177 -2.44 11.69 18.33
N HIS A 178 -3.55 11.57 19.06
CA HIS A 178 -4.44 10.41 18.96
C HIS A 178 -5.40 10.55 17.79
N TYR A 179 -5.69 9.45 17.12
CA TYR A 179 -6.70 9.39 16.08
C TYR A 179 -7.63 8.21 16.32
N GLU A 180 -8.86 8.36 15.86
CA GLU A 180 -9.85 7.30 15.77
C GLU A 180 -10.73 7.54 14.55
N PHE A 181 -11.00 6.47 13.81
CA PHE A 181 -12.02 6.50 12.78
C PHE A 181 -12.80 5.18 12.70
N ARG A 182 -14.08 5.31 12.35
CA ARG A 182 -14.98 4.18 12.10
C ARG A 182 -15.18 3.95 10.61
N THR A 183 -15.10 2.70 10.21
CA THR A 183 -15.23 2.17 8.85
C THR A 183 -15.86 0.76 8.89
N VAL A 184 -15.66 -0.03 7.84
CA VAL A 184 -15.95 -1.46 7.78
C VAL A 184 -14.67 -2.26 7.49
N MET A 185 -14.63 -3.53 7.87
CA MET A 185 -13.58 -4.45 7.46
C MET A 185 -13.45 -4.43 5.93
N PRO A 186 -12.25 -4.21 5.37
CA PRO A 186 -12.07 -4.18 3.93
C PRO A 186 -12.32 -5.55 3.29
N GLY A 187 -12.66 -5.55 2.01
CA GLY A 187 -12.67 -6.74 1.17
C GLY A 187 -11.27 -7.26 0.84
N VAL A 188 -11.22 -8.17 -0.13
CA VAL A 188 -10.00 -8.82 -0.63
C VAL A 188 -9.76 -8.36 -2.07
N GLU A 189 -8.66 -7.63 -2.26
CA GLU A 189 -8.23 -7.19 -3.59
C GLU A 189 -7.54 -8.33 -4.34
N SER A 190 -8.02 -8.65 -5.55
CA SER A 190 -7.35 -9.58 -6.46
C SER A 190 -6.53 -8.82 -7.49
N PHE A 191 -5.38 -9.38 -7.88
CA PHE A 191 -4.59 -8.85 -9.01
C PHE A 191 -5.24 -9.08 -10.38
N GLY A 192 -6.38 -9.79 -10.43
CA GLY A 192 -7.08 -10.07 -11.69
C GLY A 192 -6.32 -10.99 -12.62
N PHE A 193 -5.47 -11.89 -12.08
CA PHE A 193 -4.74 -12.83 -12.92
C PHE A 193 -5.71 -13.67 -13.74
N ARG A 194 -5.53 -13.67 -15.06
CA ARG A 194 -6.41 -14.43 -15.95
C ARG A 194 -6.33 -15.93 -15.60
N PRO A 195 -7.47 -16.61 -15.42
CA PRO A 195 -7.48 -18.04 -15.13
C PRO A 195 -6.74 -18.82 -16.22
N GLY A 196 -5.75 -19.63 -15.82
CA GLY A 196 -4.89 -20.40 -16.73
C GLY A 196 -3.87 -19.55 -17.51
N GLY A 197 -3.71 -18.27 -17.16
CA GLY A 197 -2.65 -17.42 -17.70
C GLY A 197 -1.29 -17.69 -17.05
N PRO A 198 -0.18 -17.29 -17.69
CA PRO A 198 1.18 -17.53 -17.18
C PRO A 198 1.43 -17.02 -15.76
N LEU A 199 0.86 -15.88 -15.35
CA LEU A 199 1.00 -15.38 -13.99
C LEU A 199 0.19 -16.18 -12.97
N ALA A 200 -1.04 -16.56 -13.32
CA ALA A 200 -1.87 -17.43 -12.47
C ALA A 200 -1.22 -18.81 -12.28
N ASP A 201 -0.53 -19.31 -13.30
CA ASP A 201 0.21 -20.56 -13.23
C ASP A 201 1.46 -20.45 -12.35
N LEU A 202 2.17 -19.31 -12.43
CA LEU A 202 3.33 -19.04 -11.57
C LEU A 202 2.93 -18.95 -10.10
N THR A 203 1.90 -18.16 -9.75
CA THR A 203 1.46 -18.02 -8.35
C THR A 203 1.04 -19.36 -7.76
N ARG A 204 0.30 -20.17 -8.52
CA ARG A 204 -0.08 -21.53 -8.10
C ARG A 204 1.14 -22.43 -7.88
N ALA A 205 2.12 -22.41 -8.78
CA ALA A 205 3.35 -23.18 -8.63
C ALA A 205 4.16 -22.75 -7.39
N LEU A 206 4.14 -21.46 -7.07
CA LEU A 206 4.79 -20.88 -5.89
C LEU A 206 3.95 -20.98 -4.61
N ARG A 207 2.71 -21.46 -4.70
CA ARG A 207 1.72 -21.48 -3.60
C ARG A 207 1.48 -20.09 -3.00
N LEU A 208 1.54 -19.07 -3.84
CA LEU A 208 1.19 -17.70 -3.48
C LEU A 208 -0.29 -17.46 -3.78
N PRO A 209 -1.03 -16.77 -2.90
CA PRO A 209 -2.38 -16.32 -3.20
C PRO A 209 -2.36 -15.34 -4.39
N GLY A 210 -3.41 -15.37 -5.19
CA GLY A 210 -3.65 -14.40 -6.27
C GLY A 210 -4.29 -13.09 -5.78
N GLU A 211 -4.41 -12.93 -4.46
CA GLU A 211 -4.99 -11.78 -3.80
C GLU A 211 -4.00 -11.12 -2.85
N ARG A 212 -4.25 -9.84 -2.57
CA ARG A 212 -3.53 -9.07 -1.55
C ARG A 212 -4.14 -9.34 -0.17
N PRO A 213 -3.36 -9.18 0.91
CA PRO A 213 -3.93 -9.27 2.24
C PRO A 213 -4.93 -8.13 2.43
N VAL A 214 -5.96 -8.33 3.25
CA VAL A 214 -6.91 -7.28 3.62
C VAL A 214 -6.13 -6.11 4.22
N HIS A 215 -6.40 -4.89 3.75
CA HIS A 215 -5.63 -3.72 4.16
C HIS A 215 -6.44 -2.41 4.08
N ILE A 216 -5.99 -1.42 4.85
CA ILE A 216 -6.39 -0.02 4.73
C ILE A 216 -5.14 0.78 4.36
N HIS A 217 -5.20 1.56 3.29
CA HIS A 217 -4.11 2.43 2.94
C HIS A 217 -4.09 3.69 3.81
N ALA A 218 -2.89 4.23 4.06
CA ALA A 218 -2.71 5.47 4.78
C ALA A 218 -1.54 6.29 4.21
N ILE A 219 -1.77 7.58 3.95
CA ILE A 219 -0.71 8.58 3.85
C ILE A 219 -0.77 9.44 5.11
N VAL A 220 0.25 9.32 5.96
CA VAL A 220 0.33 10.01 7.24
C VAL A 220 1.30 11.18 7.13
N SER A 221 0.84 12.37 7.49
CA SER A 221 1.64 13.59 7.42
C SER A 221 1.51 14.44 8.68
N ALA A 222 2.59 15.09 9.08
CA ALA A 222 2.63 16.02 10.19
C ALA A 222 3.65 17.12 9.90
N GLY A 223 3.42 18.33 10.42
CA GLY A 223 4.36 19.44 10.29
C GLY A 223 5.76 19.05 10.79
N GLY A 224 6.79 19.35 10.00
CA GLY A 224 8.18 19.03 10.35
C GLY A 224 8.56 17.54 10.26
N SER A 225 7.68 16.67 9.75
CA SER A 225 7.94 15.24 9.57
C SER A 225 7.96 14.85 8.08
N LEU A 226 8.64 13.75 7.74
CA LEU A 226 8.51 13.11 6.44
C LEU A 226 7.13 12.46 6.33
N THR A 227 6.44 12.69 5.21
CA THR A 227 5.19 11.98 4.91
C THR A 227 5.46 10.49 4.76
N LEU A 228 4.69 9.67 5.47
CA LEU A 228 4.72 8.21 5.37
C LEU A 228 3.56 7.74 4.50
N THR A 229 3.85 7.01 3.43
CA THR A 229 2.85 6.15 2.76
C THR A 229 2.99 4.75 3.33
N THR A 230 1.89 4.18 3.79
CA THR A 230 1.87 2.85 4.41
C THR A 230 0.49 2.20 4.28
N GLN A 231 0.34 1.00 4.84
CA GLN A 231 -0.89 0.23 4.89
C GLN A 231 -1.04 -0.42 6.27
N ILE A 232 -2.27 -0.52 6.76
CA ILE A 232 -2.65 -1.26 7.95
C ILE A 232 -3.14 -2.63 7.49
N TYR A 233 -2.56 -3.71 8.01
CA TYR A 233 -2.96 -5.09 7.73
C TYR A 233 -3.58 -5.72 8.97
N PHE A 234 -4.24 -6.87 8.79
CA PHE A 234 -5.01 -7.52 9.85
C PHE A 234 -4.46 -8.90 10.18
N ASP A 235 -4.47 -9.23 11.46
CA ASP A 235 -4.11 -10.55 11.95
C ASP A 235 -5.10 -11.63 11.47
N GLY A 236 -4.58 -12.86 11.34
CA GLY A 236 -5.38 -14.00 10.91
C GLY A 236 -5.70 -14.07 9.41
N ASP A 237 -5.33 -13.06 8.61
CA ASP A 237 -5.40 -13.17 7.15
C ASP A 237 -4.26 -14.08 6.64
N PRO A 238 -4.57 -15.24 6.01
CA PRO A 238 -3.55 -16.16 5.53
C PRO A 238 -2.64 -15.60 4.43
N ARG A 239 -3.00 -14.46 3.83
CA ARG A 239 -2.23 -13.82 2.74
C ARG A 239 -1.05 -13.01 3.24
N VAL A 240 -1.04 -12.64 4.52
CA VAL A 240 -0.01 -11.77 5.10
C VAL A 240 1.37 -12.44 5.06
N ASP A 241 1.39 -13.77 5.14
CA ASP A 241 2.60 -14.60 5.13
C ASP A 241 3.23 -14.77 3.74
N GLY A 242 2.54 -14.34 2.67
CA GLY A 242 3.10 -14.39 1.33
C GLY A 242 2.14 -13.86 0.28
N VAL A 243 2.55 -12.78 -0.39
CA VAL A 243 1.92 -12.28 -1.62
C VAL A 243 2.97 -12.08 -2.70
N ILE A 244 2.52 -12.05 -3.95
CA ILE A 244 3.42 -11.94 -5.11
C ILE A 244 4.22 -10.63 -5.17
N GLU A 245 3.74 -9.56 -4.52
CA GLU A 245 4.45 -8.29 -4.39
C GLU A 245 5.60 -8.33 -3.36
N GLY A 246 5.67 -9.38 -2.54
CA GLY A 246 6.66 -9.55 -1.47
C GLY A 246 6.04 -9.48 -0.06
N PRO A 247 6.86 -9.65 0.98
CA PRO A 247 6.37 -9.80 2.35
C PRO A 247 5.72 -8.51 2.88
N VAL A 248 4.74 -8.68 3.76
CA VAL A 248 4.17 -7.62 4.59
C VAL A 248 5.04 -7.42 5.85
N PRO A 249 5.35 -6.18 6.24
CA PRO A 249 6.06 -5.91 7.49
C PRO A 249 5.22 -6.37 8.69
N ALA A 250 5.79 -7.20 9.57
CA ALA A 250 5.07 -7.70 10.74
C ALA A 250 4.53 -6.57 11.64
N ALA A 251 5.25 -5.46 11.75
CA ALA A 251 4.82 -4.28 12.50
C ALA A 251 3.62 -3.55 11.88
N ALA A 252 3.30 -3.83 10.61
CA ALA A 252 2.13 -3.27 9.94
C ALA A 252 0.86 -4.13 10.16
N VAL A 253 1.00 -5.32 10.76
CA VAL A 253 -0.10 -6.26 11.03
C VAL A 253 -0.68 -5.98 12.40
N GLY A 254 -1.94 -5.59 12.43
CA GLY A 254 -2.68 -5.25 13.62
C GLY A 254 -3.55 -6.39 14.14
N THR A 255 -3.60 -6.56 15.46
CA THR A 255 -4.53 -7.50 16.11
C THR A 255 -5.94 -6.92 16.18
N THR A 256 -6.90 -7.65 15.62
CA THR A 256 -8.32 -7.28 15.69
C THR A 256 -9.02 -7.95 16.87
N THR A 257 -9.74 -7.15 17.66
CA THR A 257 -10.61 -7.66 18.73
C THR A 257 -12.05 -7.52 18.31
N ARG A 258 -12.86 -8.56 18.49
CA ARG A 258 -14.30 -8.50 18.22
C ARG A 258 -15.05 -8.10 19.49
N HIS A 259 -15.95 -7.13 19.36
CA HIS A 259 -16.81 -6.59 20.41
C HIS A 259 -18.26 -6.92 20.08
N ASP A 260 -18.95 -7.64 20.96
CA ASP A 260 -20.36 -8.04 20.78
C ASP A 260 -21.25 -7.73 21.98
N ASP A 261 -20.72 -7.05 23.01
CA ASP A 261 -21.52 -6.51 24.09
C ASP A 261 -22.44 -5.40 23.55
N PRO A 262 -23.77 -5.50 23.71
CA PRO A 262 -24.71 -4.52 23.15
C PRO A 262 -24.59 -3.11 23.75
N ASP A 263 -24.17 -2.97 25.01
CA ASP A 263 -23.96 -1.66 25.63
C ASP A 263 -22.70 -0.99 25.06
N ASP A 264 -21.62 -1.75 24.86
CA ASP A 264 -20.39 -1.28 24.22
C ASP A 264 -20.62 -0.87 22.75
N CYS A 265 -21.38 -1.67 22.00
CA CYS A 265 -21.78 -1.32 20.63
C CYS A 265 -22.55 0.01 20.59
N ARG A 266 -23.54 0.18 21.48
CA ARG A 266 -24.31 1.43 21.58
C ARG A 266 -23.45 2.62 21.98
N ALA A 267 -22.47 2.43 22.85
CA ALA A 267 -21.53 3.49 23.24
C ALA A 267 -20.74 4.04 22.04
N HIS A 268 -20.47 3.20 21.04
CA HIS A 268 -19.80 3.55 19.79
C HIS A 268 -20.76 3.87 18.63
N GLY A 269 -22.06 4.06 18.93
CA GLY A 269 -23.09 4.39 17.95
C GLY A 269 -23.33 3.29 16.92
N LEU A 270 -23.22 2.03 17.34
CA LEU A 270 -23.45 0.83 16.54
C LEU A 270 -24.58 -0.01 17.13
N ASP A 271 -25.35 -0.64 16.25
CA ASP A 271 -26.49 -1.51 16.58
C ASP A 271 -26.17 -3.01 16.44
N ARG A 272 -24.92 -3.33 16.10
CA ARG A 272 -24.40 -4.68 15.83
C ARG A 272 -22.94 -4.80 16.29
N PRO A 273 -22.43 -6.03 16.48
CA PRO A 273 -21.03 -6.28 16.80
C PRO A 273 -20.05 -5.60 15.82
N TYR A 274 -18.86 -5.28 16.31
CA TYR A 274 -17.81 -4.63 15.54
C TYR A 274 -16.42 -5.20 15.86
N ARG A 275 -15.44 -4.85 15.04
CA ARG A 275 -14.03 -5.09 15.31
C ARG A 275 -13.32 -3.80 15.70
N ALA A 276 -12.37 -3.90 16.62
CA ALA A 276 -11.47 -2.83 16.98
C ALA A 276 -10.04 -3.21 16.66
N LEU A 277 -9.26 -2.24 16.18
CA LEU A 277 -7.83 -2.36 15.96
C LEU A 277 -7.11 -1.10 16.45
N THR A 278 -6.03 -1.27 17.21
CA THR A 278 -5.09 -0.20 17.52
C THR A 278 -3.86 -0.27 16.63
N HIS A 279 -3.49 0.84 15.99
CA HIS A 279 -2.32 0.94 15.12
C HIS A 279 -1.60 2.28 15.31
N ASP A 280 -0.33 2.25 15.70
CA ASP A 280 0.46 3.48 15.87
C ASP A 280 1.27 3.82 14.62
N PHE A 281 1.35 5.11 14.30
CA PHE A 281 2.24 5.63 13.25
C PHE A 281 3.41 6.38 13.85
N VAL A 282 4.63 6.01 13.43
CA VAL A 282 5.87 6.64 13.87
C VAL A 282 6.55 7.31 12.68
N LEU A 283 6.57 8.64 12.68
CA LEU A 283 7.14 9.45 11.60
C LEU A 283 8.57 9.88 11.89
N ARG A 284 9.37 9.96 10.83
CA ARG A 284 10.70 10.57 10.88
C ARG A 284 10.62 12.08 10.74
N PRO A 285 11.49 12.86 11.39
CA PRO A 285 11.58 14.29 11.15
C PRO A 285 12.01 14.57 9.70
N ALA A 286 11.47 15.62 9.09
CA ALA A 286 11.93 16.08 7.79
C ALA A 286 13.36 16.61 7.91
N THR A 287 14.27 16.10 7.07
CA THR A 287 15.60 16.68 6.94
C THR A 287 15.53 17.99 6.13
N SER A 288 16.45 18.93 6.38
CA SER A 288 16.50 20.23 5.68
C SER A 288 16.64 20.13 4.15
N SER A 289 16.96 18.94 3.60
CA SER A 289 17.11 18.68 2.17
C SER A 289 15.85 18.14 1.49
N SER A 290 14.91 17.52 2.22
CA SER A 290 13.68 16.93 1.64
C SER A 290 12.59 17.98 1.36
N SER A 291 12.56 19.07 2.12
CA SER A 291 11.61 20.18 1.93
C SER A 291 11.78 20.91 0.59
N ARG A 292 12.99 20.92 0.00
CA ARG A 292 13.26 21.57 -1.30
C ARG A 292 12.77 20.77 -2.51
N ARG A 293 12.64 19.43 -2.41
CA ARG A 293 12.22 18.59 -3.55
C ARG A 293 10.73 18.69 -3.85
N ARG A 294 9.87 18.86 -2.83
CA ARG A 294 8.42 19.05 -3.04
C ARG A 294 8.08 20.42 -3.64
N ALA A 295 8.79 21.48 -3.27
CA ALA A 295 8.59 22.81 -3.85
C ALA A 295 8.83 22.83 -5.37
N GLY A 296 9.83 22.09 -5.87
CA GLY A 296 10.12 22.00 -7.31
C GLY A 296 9.14 21.14 -8.13
N SER A 297 8.47 20.17 -7.49
CA SER A 297 7.48 19.30 -8.17
C SER A 297 6.12 20.00 -8.32
N ALA A 298 5.72 20.84 -7.38
CA ALA A 298 4.47 21.61 -7.47
C ALA A 298 4.54 22.75 -8.50
N ASP A 299 5.72 23.34 -8.72
CA ASP A 299 5.93 24.36 -9.76
C ASP A 299 6.02 23.77 -11.18
N ALA A 300 6.48 22.52 -11.31
CA ALA A 300 6.50 21.82 -12.60
C ALA A 300 5.10 21.45 -13.09
N ALA A 301 4.15 21.19 -12.18
CA ALA A 301 2.76 20.90 -12.53
C ALA A 301 1.95 22.14 -12.94
N ARG A 302 2.38 23.36 -12.54
CA ARG A 302 1.70 24.62 -12.91
C ARG A 302 2.19 25.24 -14.22
N SER A 303 3.27 24.72 -14.81
CA SER A 303 3.88 25.28 -16.01
C SER A 303 3.49 24.58 -17.32
N THR A 304 2.70 23.50 -17.26
CA THR A 304 2.24 22.74 -18.44
C THR A 304 0.80 23.03 -18.88
N GLU A 305 0.05 23.88 -18.18
CA GLU A 305 -1.32 24.28 -18.59
C GLU A 305 -1.40 25.61 -19.35
N GLY A 306 -0.28 26.14 -19.83
CA GLY A 306 -0.24 27.42 -20.53
C GLY A 306 0.67 27.42 -21.76
N LYS A 307 0.26 26.72 -22.81
CA LYS A 307 0.64 27.04 -24.20
C LYS A 307 -0.25 26.35 -25.23
#